data_AF-F8PYM7-F1
#
_entry.id   AF-F8PYM7-F1
#
_cell.length_a   1.000
_cell.length_b   1.000
_cell.length_c   1.000
_cell.angle_alpha   90.00
_cell.angle_beta   90.00
_cell.angle_gamma   90.00
#
_symmetry.space_group_name_H-M   'P 1'
#
loop_
_entity.id
_entity.type
_entity.pdbx_description
1 polymer ?
#
loop_
_entity_poly.entity_id
_entity_poly.type
_entity_poly.pdbx_seq_one_letter_code
_entity_poly.pdbx_strand_id
1 'polypeptide(L)'
;MVNHVVDVYFQRLNFHRPVFARADFERRLNSLYEGEDVYQDPGFICSMYLILALGTLSELNHRATATDKDRKAPSDSPIAAKKLLPADWPEQDEFFERALAVKPDLRVTISSLQALILLQWYLYTEV
;
A
#
# COMPACT_ATOMS: atom_id res chain seq x y z
N MET A 1 4.08 -9.36 8.88
CA MET A 1 4.46 -8.15 8.13
C MET A 1 3.34 -7.67 7.22
N VAL A 2 2.92 -8.44 6.22
CA VAL A 2 1.84 -8.07 5.26
C VAL A 2 0.54 -7.65 5.96
N ASN A 3 0.04 -8.44 6.92
CA ASN A 3 -1.16 -8.11 7.69
C ASN A 3 -1.06 -6.76 8.41
N HIS A 4 0.13 -6.42 8.91
CA HIS A 4 0.34 -5.15 9.60
C HIS A 4 0.31 -3.95 8.64
N VAL A 5 0.89 -4.09 7.44
CA VAL A 5 0.82 -3.04 6.41
C VAL A 5 -0.62 -2.84 5.92
N VAL A 6 -1.35 -3.95 5.74
CA VAL A 6 -2.78 -3.94 5.41
C VAL A 6 -3.59 -3.26 6.51
N ASP A 7 -3.33 -3.57 7.78
CA ASP A 7 -3.94 -2.89 8.93
C ASP A 7 -3.72 -1.38 8.89
N VAL A 8 -2.47 -0.93 8.67
CA VAL A 8 -2.13 0.49 8.58
C VAL A 8 -2.92 1.17 7.47
N TYR A 9 -2.99 0.57 6.28
CA TYR A 9 -3.77 1.10 5.17
C TYR A 9 -5.26 1.24 5.54
N PHE A 10 -5.88 0.16 6.04
CA PHE A 10 -7.31 0.18 6.35
C PHE A 10 -7.68 1.11 7.50
N GLN A 11 -6.78 1.26 8.50
CA GLN A 11 -7.02 2.10 9.67
C GLN A 11 -6.76 3.58 9.39
N ARG A 12 -5.75 3.92 8.57
CA ARG A 12 -5.30 5.32 8.41
C ARG A 12 -5.68 5.95 7.08
N LEU A 13 -5.76 5.18 6.00
CA LEU A 13 -5.96 5.71 4.64
C LEU A 13 -7.36 5.41 4.07
N ASN A 14 -7.88 4.20 4.31
CA ASN A 14 -9.14 3.74 3.69
C ASN A 14 -10.42 4.35 4.32
N PHE A 15 -10.32 5.07 5.44
CA PHE A 15 -11.48 5.60 6.17
C PHE A 15 -12.23 6.69 5.38
N HIS A 16 -11.51 7.54 4.65
CA HIS A 16 -12.12 8.69 3.96
C HIS A 16 -12.71 8.33 2.60
N ARG A 17 -12.18 7.28 1.95
CA ARG A 17 -12.64 6.78 0.66
C ARG A 17 -12.36 5.26 0.61
N PRO A 18 -13.34 4.41 0.90
CA PRO A 18 -13.12 2.97 0.85
C PRO A 18 -13.12 2.47 -0.60
N VAL A 19 -12.00 1.93 -1.09
CA VAL A 19 -11.94 1.24 -2.40
C VAL A 19 -12.30 -0.23 -2.24
N PHE A 20 -11.87 -0.83 -1.12
CA PHE A 20 -12.15 -2.21 -0.75
C PHE A 20 -12.86 -2.28 0.60
N ALA A 21 -13.75 -3.25 0.74
CA ALA A 21 -14.19 -3.72 2.04
C ALA A 21 -13.08 -4.60 2.64
N ARG A 22 -12.68 -4.30 3.89
CA ARG A 22 -11.56 -4.98 4.55
C ARG A 22 -11.72 -6.51 4.56
N ALA A 23 -12.90 -7.00 4.95
CA ALA A 23 -13.17 -8.43 5.05
C ALA A 23 -13.05 -9.15 3.69
N ASP A 24 -13.46 -8.51 2.60
CA ASP A 24 -13.37 -9.10 1.26
C ASP A 24 -11.94 -9.07 0.73
N PHE A 25 -11.19 -8.00 1.03
CA PHE A 25 -9.78 -7.90 0.69
C PHE A 25 -8.95 -8.95 1.42
N GLU A 26 -9.12 -9.09 2.73
CA GLU A 26 -8.42 -10.09 3.54
C GLU A 26 -8.73 -11.52 3.09
N ARG A 27 -10.01 -11.80 2.76
CA ARG A 27 -10.40 -13.11 2.20
C ARG A 27 -9.65 -13.42 0.92
N ARG A 28 -9.65 -12.49 -0.05
CA ARG A 28 -8.95 -12.67 -1.33
C ARG A 28 -7.43 -12.75 -1.16
N LEU A 29 -6.86 -11.99 -0.22
CA LEU A 29 -5.44 -12.03 0.10
C LEU A 29 -5.04 -13.41 0.64
N ASN A 30 -5.82 -13.95 1.58
CA ASN A 30 -5.57 -15.27 2.15
C ASN A 30 -5.67 -16.36 1.07
N SER A 31 -6.72 -16.35 0.24
CA SER A 31 -6.85 -17.31 -0.88
C SER A 31 -5.68 -17.24 -1.87
N LEU A 32 -5.12 -16.05 -2.09
CA LEU A 32 -3.93 -15.88 -2.92
C LEU A 32 -2.67 -16.50 -2.28
N TYR A 33 -2.48 -16.34 -0.97
CA TYR A 33 -1.35 -16.93 -0.24
C TYR A 33 -1.48 -18.45 -0.08
N GLU A 34 -2.69 -18.96 0.05
CA GLU A 34 -2.99 -20.39 0.15
C GLU A 34 -2.91 -21.09 -1.22
N GLY A 35 -2.78 -20.33 -2.31
CA GLY A 35 -2.70 -20.86 -3.67
C GLY A 35 -4.03 -21.42 -4.19
N GLU A 36 -5.14 -21.07 -3.53
CA GLU A 36 -6.49 -21.49 -3.92
C GLU A 36 -7.04 -20.68 -5.11
N ASP A 37 -6.38 -19.56 -5.44
CA ASP A 37 -6.83 -18.66 -6.51
C ASP A 37 -6.40 -19.15 -7.91
N VAL A 38 -7.29 -19.88 -8.57
CA VAL A 38 -7.10 -20.42 -9.94
C VAL A 38 -7.16 -19.31 -11.01
N TYR A 39 -7.70 -18.13 -10.68
CA TYR A 39 -7.84 -17.00 -11.59
C TYR A 39 -7.23 -15.73 -10.97
N GLN A 40 -5.93 -15.54 -11.17
CA GLN A 40 -5.25 -14.30 -10.78
C GLN A 40 -5.87 -13.09 -11.50
N ASP A 41 -6.76 -12.38 -10.80
CA ASP A 41 -7.39 -11.14 -11.24
C ASP A 41 -6.34 -10.01 -11.26
N PRO A 42 -5.88 -9.54 -12.44
CA PRO A 42 -4.81 -8.55 -12.52
C PRO A 42 -5.13 -7.25 -11.79
N GLY A 43 -6.41 -6.85 -11.78
CA GLY A 43 -6.87 -5.68 -11.04
C GLY A 43 -6.73 -5.85 -9.53
N PHE A 44 -6.99 -7.04 -9.00
CA PHE A 44 -6.80 -7.31 -7.58
C PHE A 44 -5.31 -7.36 -7.22
N ILE A 45 -4.48 -8.03 -8.01
CA ILE A 45 -3.03 -8.10 -7.77
C ILE A 45 -2.42 -6.69 -7.80
N CYS A 46 -2.78 -5.87 -8.79
CA CYS A 46 -2.35 -4.48 -8.87
C CYS A 46 -2.81 -3.68 -7.64
N SER A 47 -4.09 -3.82 -7.26
CA SER A 47 -4.64 -3.17 -6.05
C SER A 47 -3.92 -3.60 -4.77
N MET A 48 -3.60 -4.88 -4.63
CA MET A 48 -2.87 -5.44 -3.48
C MET A 48 -1.50 -4.76 -3.34
N TYR A 49 -0.72 -4.72 -4.42
CA TYR A 49 0.59 -4.05 -4.39
C TYR A 49 0.48 -2.57 -4.06
N LEU A 50 -0.51 -1.86 -4.62
CA LEU A 50 -0.74 -0.45 -4.31
C LEU A 50 -1.14 -0.22 -2.85
N ILE A 51 -1.97 -1.09 -2.27
CA ILE A 51 -2.34 -1.05 -0.85
C ILE A 51 -1.11 -1.26 0.04
N LEU A 52 -0.22 -2.18 -0.32
CA LEU A 52 1.04 -2.40 0.40
C LEU A 52 1.99 -1.20 0.31
N ALA A 53 2.11 -0.59 -0.88
CA ALA A 53 2.90 0.62 -1.08
C ALA A 53 2.35 1.78 -0.24
N LEU A 54 1.05 2.04 -0.32
CA LEU A 54 0.35 3.09 0.43
C LEU A 54 0.44 2.89 1.96
N GLY A 55 0.22 1.66 2.45
CA GLY A 55 0.35 1.33 3.86
C GLY A 55 1.77 1.57 4.39
N THR A 56 2.78 1.21 3.57
CA THR A 56 4.20 1.44 3.90
C THR A 56 4.53 2.93 3.94
N LEU A 57 4.09 3.70 2.94
CA LEU A 57 4.26 5.16 2.90
C LEU A 57 3.60 5.84 4.10
N SER A 58 2.39 5.42 4.48
CA SER A 58 1.69 5.96 5.64
C SER A 58 2.41 5.69 6.95
N GLU A 59 2.96 4.49 7.13
CA GLU A 59 3.75 4.14 8.31
C GLU A 59 5.05 4.94 8.40
N LEU A 60 5.75 5.10 7.27
CA LEU A 60 6.94 5.95 7.16
C LEU A 60 6.66 7.40 7.56
N ASN A 61 5.59 7.97 7.01
CA ASN A 61 5.21 9.35 7.29
C ASN A 61 4.76 9.53 8.77
N HIS A 62 4.05 8.55 9.32
CA HIS A 62 3.65 8.57 10.72
C HIS A 62 4.86 8.54 11.67
N ARG A 63 5.89 7.74 11.37
CA ARG A 63 7.11 7.68 12.18
C ARG A 63 7.95 8.95 12.05
N ALA A 64 8.06 9.51 10.85
CA ALA A 64 8.74 10.79 10.64
C ALA A 64 8.11 11.92 11.48
N THR A 65 6.78 12.05 11.42
CA THR A 65 6.04 13.06 12.19
C THR A 65 6.04 12.81 13.69
N ALA A 66 6.10 11.56 14.15
CA ALA A 66 6.28 11.24 15.57
C ALA A 66 7.65 11.68 16.09
N THR A 67 8.72 11.53 15.30
CA THR A 67 10.07 11.97 15.69
C THR A 67 10.27 13.48 15.65
N ASP A 68 9.55 14.21 14.79
CA ASP A 68 9.56 15.68 14.78
C ASP A 68 8.84 16.28 15.99
N LYS A 69 7.93 15.55 16.67
CA LYS A 69 7.35 16.02 17.94
C LYS A 69 8.35 15.99 19.10
N ASP A 70 9.34 15.09 19.04
CA ASP A 70 10.41 15.00 20.05
C ASP A 70 11.65 15.85 19.70
N ARG A 71 11.78 16.31 18.45
CA ARG A 71 12.89 17.15 17.99
C ARG A 71 12.37 18.54 17.59
N LYS A 72 12.82 19.58 18.29
CA LYS A 72 12.50 21.01 18.04
C LYS A 72 12.92 21.58 16.66
N ALA A 73 13.22 20.77 15.65
CA ALA A 73 13.56 21.25 14.31
C ALA A 73 12.96 20.32 13.23
N PRO A 74 12.28 20.87 12.21
CA PRO A 74 11.68 20.08 11.14
C PRO A 74 12.79 19.46 10.29
N SER A 75 12.83 18.13 10.22
CA SER A 75 13.75 17.40 9.37
C SER A 75 12.98 16.80 8.20
N ASP A 76 12.81 17.57 7.12
CA ASP A 76 12.17 17.18 5.84
C ASP A 76 12.94 16.08 5.04
N SER A 77 13.76 15.27 5.69
CA SER A 77 14.62 14.28 5.01
C SER A 77 14.01 12.87 5.04
N PRO A 78 13.47 12.36 3.90
CA PRO A 78 12.94 10.98 3.79
C PRO A 78 13.99 9.89 4.11
N ILE A 79 15.28 10.23 4.07
CA ILE A 79 16.41 9.37 4.44
C ILE A 79 16.43 9.07 5.95
N ALA A 80 15.97 10.00 6.79
CA ALA A 80 15.91 9.80 8.24
C ALA A 80 14.77 8.86 8.64
N ALA A 81 13.64 8.90 7.92
CA ALA A 81 12.51 8.00 8.12
C ALA A 81 12.87 6.55 7.76
N LYS A 82 13.66 6.33 6.70
CA LYS A 82 14.17 5.00 6.31
C LYS A 82 15.04 4.34 7.38
N LYS A 83 15.75 5.11 8.22
CA LYS A 83 16.55 4.57 9.36
C LYS A 83 15.71 4.10 10.56
N LEU A 84 14.42 4.42 10.60
CA LEU A 84 13.51 4.11 11.72
C LEU A 84 12.71 2.82 11.49
N LEU A 85 12.87 2.18 10.34
CA LEU A 85 12.22 0.91 10.02
C LEU A 85 13.11 -0.28 10.43
N PRO A 86 12.51 -1.42 10.81
CA PRO A 86 13.23 -2.69 10.91
C PRO A 86 13.94 -3.00 9.59
N ALA A 87 15.10 -3.66 9.65
CA ALA A 87 15.89 -3.96 8.46
C ALA A 87 15.20 -4.88 7.44
N ASP A 88 14.08 -5.54 7.79
CA ASP A 88 13.29 -6.38 6.88
C ASP A 88 12.12 -5.62 6.22
N TRP A 89 11.94 -4.33 6.51
CA TRP A 89 10.77 -3.61 6.04
C TRP A 89 10.85 -3.36 4.53
N PRO A 90 9.80 -3.73 3.76
CA PRO A 90 9.83 -3.65 2.31
C PRO A 90 9.87 -2.21 1.82
N GLU A 91 10.57 -1.98 0.71
CA GLU A 91 10.56 -0.67 0.05
C GLU A 91 9.22 -0.45 -0.64
N GLN A 92 8.58 0.70 -0.36
CA GLN A 92 7.33 1.08 -1.03
C GLN A 92 7.49 1.09 -2.55
N ASP A 93 8.66 1.51 -3.02
CA ASP A 93 9.01 1.65 -4.44
C ASP A 93 8.98 0.26 -5.11
N GLU A 94 9.41 -0.79 -4.41
CA GLU A 94 9.36 -2.16 -4.92
C GLU A 94 7.92 -2.64 -5.14
N PHE A 95 7.02 -2.34 -4.21
CA PHE A 95 5.60 -2.65 -4.39
C PHE A 95 4.96 -1.83 -5.50
N PHE A 96 5.33 -0.55 -5.62
CA PHE A 96 4.84 0.29 -6.70
C PHE A 96 5.27 -0.21 -8.08
N GLU A 97 6.55 -0.56 -8.25
CA GLU A 97 7.08 -1.16 -9.49
C GLU A 97 6.36 -2.48 -9.83
N ARG A 98 6.10 -3.32 -8.83
CA ARG A 98 5.31 -4.56 -9.01
C ARG A 98 3.86 -4.27 -9.42
N ALA A 99 3.24 -3.21 -8.90
CA ALA A 99 1.91 -2.79 -9.35
C ALA A 99 1.94 -2.31 -10.81
N LEU A 100 2.95 -1.54 -11.19
CA LEU A 100 3.13 -1.05 -12.56
C LEU A 100 3.39 -2.18 -13.56
N ALA A 101 4.10 -3.23 -13.16
CA ALA A 101 4.31 -4.42 -13.98
C ALA A 101 2.99 -5.14 -14.34
N VAL A 102 1.99 -5.07 -13.47
CA VAL A 102 0.65 -5.69 -13.68
C VAL A 102 -0.31 -4.76 -14.42
N LYS A 103 0.00 -3.45 -14.47
CA LYS A 103 -0.83 -2.44 -15.14
C LYS A 103 -1.19 -2.75 -16.61
N PRO A 104 -0.28 -3.30 -17.46
CA PRO A 104 -0.61 -3.65 -18.84
C PRO A 104 -1.67 -4.75 -18.96
N ASP A 105 -1.79 -5.61 -17.95
CA ASP A 105 -2.73 -6.75 -17.95
C ASP A 105 -4.13 -6.37 -17.47
N LEU A 106 -4.34 -5.11 -17.08
CA LEU A 106 -5.62 -4.60 -16.62
C LEU A 106 -6.67 -4.67 -17.75
N ARG A 107 -7.79 -5.31 -17.43
CA ARG A 107 -8.95 -5.43 -18.32
C ARG A 107 -10.06 -4.47 -17.88
N VAL A 108 -11.13 -4.38 -18.66
CA VAL A 108 -12.32 -3.60 -18.29
C VAL A 108 -13.11 -4.33 -17.21
N THR A 109 -12.66 -4.22 -15.96
CA THR A 109 -13.25 -4.86 -14.77
C THR A 109 -13.34 -3.86 -13.61
N ILE A 110 -14.18 -4.17 -12.62
CA ILE A 110 -14.29 -3.37 -11.39
C ILE A 110 -12.94 -3.36 -10.64
N SER A 111 -12.25 -4.50 -10.59
CA SER A 111 -10.93 -4.63 -9.94
C SER A 111 -9.88 -3.73 -10.58
N SER A 112 -9.88 -3.58 -11.91
CA SER A 112 -8.98 -2.65 -12.60
C SER A 112 -9.31 -1.19 -12.29
N LEU A 113 -10.60 -0.83 -12.22
CA LEU A 113 -11.01 0.52 -11.81
C LEU A 113 -10.56 0.83 -10.37
N GLN A 114 -10.73 -0.13 -9.46
CA GLN A 114 -10.25 -0.02 -8.08
C GLN A 114 -8.73 0.18 -8.03
N ALA A 115 -7.97 -0.59 -8.81
CA ALA A 115 -6.53 -0.43 -8.92
C ALA A 115 -6.14 0.97 -9.43
N LEU A 116 -6.83 1.49 -10.44
CA LEU A 116 -6.56 2.82 -10.99
C LEU A 116 -6.88 3.95 -9.99
N ILE A 117 -7.93 3.79 -9.18
CA ILE A 117 -8.24 4.74 -8.09
C ILE A 117 -7.12 4.75 -7.05
N LEU A 118 -6.63 3.57 -6.64
CA LEU A 118 -5.51 3.44 -5.70
C LEU A 118 -4.22 4.01 -6.28
N LEU A 119 -3.97 3.79 -7.57
CA LEU A 119 -2.82 4.33 -8.28
C LEU A 119 -2.84 5.86 -8.28
N GLN A 120 -4.01 6.45 -8.56
CA GLN A 120 -4.19 7.91 -8.49
C GLN A 120 -3.92 8.45 -7.09
N TRP A 121 -4.28 7.72 -6.03
CA TRP A 121 -4.02 8.16 -4.66
C TRP A 121 -2.54 8.07 -4.32
N TYR A 122 -1.88 6.97 -4.71
CA TYR A 122 -0.44 6.81 -4.51
C TYR A 122 0.34 7.97 -5.15
N LEU A 123 0.04 8.27 -6.42
CA LEU A 123 0.67 9.38 -7.14
C LEU A 123 0.38 10.75 -6.53
N TYR A 124 -0.77 10.93 -5.85
CA TYR A 124 -1.08 12.18 -5.16
C TYR A 124 -0.38 12.30 -3.80
N THR A 125 -0.06 11.18 -3.16
CA THR A 125 0.64 11.15 -1.86
C THR A 125 2.17 11.17 -1.96
N GLU A 126 2.73 10.82 -3.11
CA GLU A 126 4.18 10.81 -3.35
C GLU A 126 4.73 12.19 -3.77
N VAL A 127 3.86 13.10 -4.24
CA VAL A 127 4.21 14.46 -4.72
C VAL A 127 4.28 15.47 -3.58
#